data_AF-A0A6H2NM26-F1
#
_entry.id   AF-A0A6H2NM26-F1
#
_cell.length_a   1.000
_cell.length_b   1.000
_cell.length_c   1.000
_cell.angle_alpha   90.00
_cell.angle_beta   90.00
_cell.angle_gamma   90.00
#
_symmetry.space_group_name_H-M   'P 1'
#
loop_
_entity.id
_entity.type
_entity.pdbx_description
1 polymer ?
#
loop_
_entity_poly.entity_id
_entity_poly.type
_entity_poly.pdbx_seq_one_letter_code
_entity_poly.pdbx_strand_id
1 'polypeptide(L)'
;MKRLANRTQEIAQFRRMVLNQCAERIFLIEAPSGCGKTSLLLQFEAECPKGVKSAWVDLKAAQTGAPYVFSRIRKKLGIDQFPRFDQAVQGFLSSNIEISGNEIQGQDNQIQVILNVADDNISNMRLLALREAFFRDLAALPHSVLLILDTFNAAPAPLANWIGGEFLAEVADTPNVFAVVAGQRVPKPNGEWIRCHYHCYLDNILEVEAWWNYAQTAGLPFNRDEVGIAIRILKGQPSEIVKAFEALAREARS
;
A
#
# COMPACT_ATOMS: atom_id res chain seq x y z
N MET A 1 -11.30 10.62 14.40
CA MET A 1 -10.50 10.65 13.16
C MET A 1 -11.01 11.81 12.31
N LYS A 2 -10.12 12.66 11.77
CA LYS A 2 -10.52 13.83 10.96
C LYS A 2 -11.07 13.32 9.62
N ARG A 3 -12.29 13.74 9.25
CA ARG A 3 -12.92 13.39 7.96
C ARG A 3 -12.13 14.04 6.81
N LEU A 4 -11.96 13.35 5.68
CA LEU A 4 -11.31 13.92 4.48
C LEU A 4 -12.31 14.75 3.66
N ALA A 5 -11.84 15.85 3.07
CA ALA A 5 -12.63 16.62 2.10
C ALA A 5 -12.79 15.81 0.80
N ASN A 6 -14.02 15.64 0.31
CA ASN A 6 -14.37 15.01 -0.98
C ASN A 6 -13.53 13.77 -1.35
N ARG A 7 -13.55 12.75 -0.48
CA ARG A 7 -12.99 11.39 -0.73
C ARG A 7 -14.00 10.27 -0.45
N THR A 8 -15.29 10.59 -0.54
CA THR A 8 -16.38 9.69 -0.10
C THR A 8 -16.56 8.50 -1.05
N GLN A 9 -16.36 8.70 -2.36
CA GLN A 9 -16.50 7.63 -3.34
C GLN A 9 -15.39 6.59 -3.21
N GLU A 10 -14.15 7.05 -3.01
CA GLU A 10 -12.97 6.21 -2.82
C GLU A 10 -13.11 5.37 -1.55
N ILE A 11 -13.56 5.99 -0.45
CA ILE A 11 -13.83 5.27 0.81
C ILE A 11 -14.97 4.27 0.62
N ALA A 12 -16.05 4.62 -0.07
CA ALA A 12 -17.16 3.71 -0.33
C ALA A 12 -16.73 2.50 -1.17
N GLN A 13 -15.95 2.73 -2.23
CA GLN A 13 -15.43 1.66 -3.08
C GLN A 13 -14.45 0.77 -2.31
N PHE A 14 -13.55 1.34 -1.51
CA PHE A 14 -12.65 0.59 -0.66
C PHE A 14 -13.41 -0.31 0.32
N ARG A 15 -14.45 0.22 0.98
CA ARG A 15 -15.30 -0.57 1.88
C ARG A 15 -15.97 -1.73 1.15
N ARG A 16 -16.53 -1.50 -0.04
CA ARG A 16 -17.13 -2.57 -0.86
C ARG A 16 -16.11 -3.66 -1.19
N MET A 17 -14.88 -3.27 -1.54
CA MET A 17 -13.78 -4.19 -1.82
C MET A 17 -13.46 -5.07 -0.61
N VAL A 18 -13.11 -4.48 0.53
CA VAL A 18 -12.68 -5.25 1.73
C VAL A 18 -13.82 -6.01 2.41
N LEU A 19 -15.08 -5.66 2.13
CA LEU A 19 -16.26 -6.41 2.55
C LEU A 19 -16.70 -7.48 1.55
N ASN A 20 -15.91 -7.74 0.49
CA ASN A 20 -16.24 -8.70 -0.57
C ASN A 20 -17.57 -8.43 -1.28
N GLN A 21 -17.98 -7.16 -1.37
CA GLN A 21 -19.22 -6.72 -2.04
C GLN A 21 -19.00 -6.36 -3.52
N CYS A 22 -17.79 -6.59 -4.03
CA CYS A 22 -17.43 -6.41 -5.43
C CYS A 22 -16.27 -7.37 -5.80
N ALA A 23 -16.00 -7.50 -7.09
CA ALA A 23 -15.01 -8.44 -7.61
C ALA A 23 -13.57 -7.89 -7.53
N GLU A 24 -13.44 -6.57 -7.41
CA GLU A 24 -12.16 -5.92 -7.29
C GLU A 24 -11.41 -6.41 -6.03
N ARG A 25 -10.10 -6.58 -6.18
CA ARG A 25 -9.15 -6.94 -5.12
C ARG A 25 -7.97 -5.96 -5.06
N ILE A 26 -7.78 -5.19 -6.12
CA ILE A 26 -6.68 -4.26 -6.29
C ILE A 26 -7.25 -2.85 -6.40
N PHE A 27 -6.80 -1.95 -5.54
CA PHE A 27 -7.17 -0.53 -5.57
C PHE A 27 -5.94 0.30 -5.93
N LEU A 28 -5.93 0.90 -7.11
CA LEU A 28 -4.85 1.77 -7.56
C LEU A 28 -5.20 3.23 -7.26
N ILE A 29 -4.31 3.91 -6.55
CA ILE A 29 -4.44 5.34 -6.22
C ILE A 29 -3.29 6.09 -6.89
N GLU A 30 -3.62 6.79 -7.97
CA GLU A 30 -2.69 7.66 -8.66
C GLU A 30 -2.96 9.11 -8.28
N ALA A 31 -1.93 9.88 -7.93
CA ALA A 31 -2.11 11.30 -7.69
C ALA A 31 -0.78 12.07 -7.71
N PRO A 32 -0.80 13.37 -8.09
CA PRO A 32 0.32 14.27 -7.83
C PRO A 32 0.69 14.35 -6.34
N SER A 33 1.86 14.93 -6.05
CA SER A 33 2.25 15.22 -4.67
C SER A 33 1.26 16.20 -4.03
N GLY A 34 0.96 15.99 -2.74
CA GLY A 34 0.06 16.87 -1.98
C GLY A 34 -1.44 16.63 -2.16
N CYS A 35 -1.87 15.71 -3.03
CA CYS A 35 -3.30 15.42 -3.28
C CYS A 35 -4.00 14.54 -2.21
N GLY A 36 -3.30 14.24 -1.10
CA GLY A 36 -3.89 13.54 0.06
C GLY A 36 -3.85 12.01 0.02
N LYS A 37 -2.98 11.39 -0.80
CA LYS A 37 -2.82 9.92 -0.87
C LYS A 37 -2.61 9.28 0.50
N THR A 38 -1.59 9.71 1.25
CA THR A 38 -1.26 9.14 2.56
C THR A 38 -2.42 9.29 3.54
N SER A 39 -3.12 10.44 3.54
CA SER A 39 -4.30 10.64 4.39
C SER A 39 -5.44 9.69 4.02
N LEU A 40 -5.64 9.41 2.73
CA LEU A 40 -6.62 8.43 2.26
C LEU A 40 -6.25 7.00 2.65
N LEU A 41 -4.97 6.62 2.53
CA LEU A 41 -4.48 5.30 2.97
C LEU A 41 -4.63 5.10 4.48
N LEU A 42 -4.34 6.12 5.30
CA LEU A 42 -4.58 6.08 6.74
C LEU A 42 -6.07 5.92 7.07
N GLN A 43 -6.94 6.58 6.31
CA GLN A 43 -8.38 6.39 6.43
C GLN A 43 -8.79 4.96 6.04
N PHE A 44 -8.22 4.39 4.98
CA PHE A 44 -8.49 3.00 4.58
C PHE A 44 -8.12 2.02 5.71
N GLU A 45 -6.92 2.17 6.28
CA GLU A 45 -6.49 1.33 7.41
C GLU A 45 -7.41 1.47 8.62
N ALA A 46 -7.86 2.68 8.95
CA ALA A 46 -8.77 2.93 10.06
C ALA A 46 -10.21 2.43 9.82
N GLU A 47 -10.61 2.33 8.56
CA GLU A 47 -11.92 1.83 8.10
C GLU A 47 -11.93 0.32 7.87
N CYS A 48 -10.78 -0.36 8.03
CA CYS A 48 -10.70 -1.81 7.91
C CYS A 48 -11.64 -2.48 8.93
N PRO A 49 -12.51 -3.41 8.48
CA PRO A 49 -13.29 -4.23 9.39
C PRO A 49 -12.38 -5.00 10.36
N LYS A 50 -12.87 -5.33 11.57
CA LYS A 50 -12.10 -6.07 12.59
C LYS A 50 -11.49 -7.40 12.09
N GLY A 51 -12.12 -8.02 11.09
CA GLY A 51 -11.67 -9.26 10.46
C GLY A 51 -10.64 -9.09 9.33
N VAL A 52 -10.15 -7.87 9.09
CA VAL A 52 -9.13 -7.56 8.07
C VAL A 52 -7.87 -7.07 8.78
N LYS A 53 -6.72 -7.67 8.50
CA LYS A 53 -5.41 -7.22 8.98
C LYS A 53 -4.67 -6.47 7.89
N SER A 54 -4.20 -5.27 8.20
CA SER A 54 -3.42 -4.45 7.28
C SER A 54 -1.91 -4.67 7.42
N ALA A 55 -1.21 -4.66 6.28
CA ALA A 55 0.24 -4.58 6.22
C ALA A 55 0.69 -3.44 5.30
N TRP A 56 1.36 -2.44 5.87
CA TRP A 56 1.87 -1.29 5.13
C TRP A 56 3.33 -1.49 4.71
N VAL A 57 3.62 -1.25 3.44
CA VAL A 57 4.94 -1.29 2.85
C VAL A 57 5.21 0.02 2.13
N ASP A 58 6.15 0.81 2.65
CA ASP A 58 6.69 1.98 1.93
C ASP A 58 7.75 1.52 0.93
N LEU A 59 7.44 1.62 -0.36
CA LEU A 59 8.30 1.19 -1.44
C LEU A 59 9.51 2.11 -1.65
N LYS A 60 9.52 3.31 -1.05
CA LYS A 60 10.71 4.18 -1.04
C LYS A 60 11.89 3.52 -0.30
N ALA A 61 11.59 2.73 0.72
CA ALA A 61 12.59 2.00 1.52
C ALA A 61 12.93 0.61 0.94
N ALA A 62 12.29 0.19 -0.16
CA ALA A 62 12.42 -1.16 -0.73
C ALA A 62 13.62 -1.31 -1.68
N GLN A 63 14.80 -0.82 -1.26
CA GLN A 63 16.02 -0.87 -2.09
C GLN A 63 16.47 -2.30 -2.39
N THR A 64 16.17 -3.23 -1.50
CA THR A 64 16.52 -4.66 -1.64
C THR A 64 15.47 -5.45 -2.43
N GLY A 65 14.49 -4.78 -3.06
CA GLY A 65 13.50 -5.42 -3.94
C GLY A 65 12.44 -6.25 -3.21
N ALA A 66 11.98 -7.33 -3.86
CA ALA A 66 10.94 -8.23 -3.33
C ALA A 66 11.23 -8.79 -1.92
N PRO A 67 12.48 -9.14 -1.53
CA PRO A 67 12.81 -9.50 -0.14
C PRO A 67 12.25 -8.55 0.92
N TYR A 68 12.33 -7.23 0.64
CA TYR A 68 11.84 -6.21 1.56
C TYR A 68 10.33 -6.31 1.75
N VAL A 69 9.59 -6.52 0.65
CA VAL A 69 8.13 -6.62 0.66
C VAL A 69 7.69 -7.84 1.49
N PHE A 70 8.30 -9.01 1.25
CA PHE A 70 8.02 -10.21 2.05
C PHE A 70 8.30 -9.98 3.54
N SER A 71 9.50 -9.50 3.87
CA SER A 71 9.89 -9.21 5.26
C SER A 71 8.91 -8.28 5.97
N ARG A 72 8.55 -7.15 5.34
CA ARG A 72 7.67 -6.15 5.95
C ARG A 72 6.28 -6.69 6.22
N ILE A 73 5.71 -7.44 5.28
CA ILE A 73 4.39 -8.03 5.45
C ILE A 73 4.43 -9.09 6.55
N ARG A 74 5.40 -10.01 6.52
CA ARG A 74 5.57 -11.06 7.53
C ARG A 74 5.74 -10.48 8.93
N LYS A 75 6.60 -9.48 9.09
CA LYS A 75 6.82 -8.81 10.38
C LYS A 75 5.54 -8.18 10.94
N LYS A 76 4.67 -7.66 10.07
CA LYS A 76 3.43 -6.99 10.46
C LYS A 76 2.30 -7.97 10.76
N LEU A 77 2.21 -9.09 10.03
CA LEU A 77 1.16 -10.10 10.19
C LEU A 77 1.53 -11.23 11.19
N GLY A 78 2.81 -11.34 11.53
CA GLY A 78 3.36 -12.38 12.41
C GLY A 78 4.20 -13.37 11.61
N ILE A 79 5.50 -13.45 11.93
CA ILE A 79 6.48 -14.26 11.17
C ILE A 79 6.09 -15.75 11.16
N ASP A 80 5.55 -16.25 12.26
CA ASP A 80 5.14 -17.65 12.46
C ASP A 80 3.92 -18.05 11.61
N GLN A 81 3.23 -17.09 10.99
CA GLN A 81 2.11 -17.35 10.09
C GLN A 81 2.55 -17.78 8.68
N PHE A 82 3.86 -17.87 8.43
CA PHE A 82 4.43 -18.12 7.10
C PHE A 82 5.29 -19.39 7.02
N PRO A 83 4.79 -20.56 7.46
CA PRO A 83 5.59 -21.78 7.52
C PRO A 83 5.98 -22.32 6.14
N ARG A 84 5.15 -22.15 5.10
CA ARG A 84 5.50 -22.62 3.75
C ARG A 84 6.57 -21.73 3.14
N PHE A 85 6.47 -20.42 3.35
CA PHE A 85 7.51 -19.49 2.94
C PHE A 85 8.83 -19.82 3.62
N ASP A 86 8.82 -20.06 4.94
CA ASP A 86 10.03 -20.45 5.68
C ASP A 86 10.62 -21.77 5.17
N GLN A 87 9.78 -22.75 4.87
CA GLN A 87 10.23 -24.00 4.25
C GLN A 87 10.89 -23.76 2.88
N ALA A 88 10.32 -22.89 2.04
CA ALA A 88 10.90 -22.55 0.75
C ALA A 88 12.26 -21.84 0.90
N VAL A 89 12.37 -20.88 1.82
CA VAL A 89 13.63 -20.20 2.17
C VAL A 89 14.69 -21.22 2.61
N GLN A 90 14.36 -22.11 3.55
CA GLN A 90 15.27 -23.14 4.06
C GLN A 90 15.69 -24.15 2.97
N GLY A 91 14.75 -24.54 2.09
CA GLY A 91 15.04 -25.39 0.95
C GLY A 91 16.15 -24.81 0.08
N PHE A 92 16.09 -23.51 -0.23
CA PHE A 92 17.13 -22.86 -1.02
C PHE A 92 18.46 -22.67 -0.27
N LEU A 93 18.43 -22.37 1.04
CA LEU A 93 19.65 -22.29 1.84
C LEU A 93 20.36 -23.63 1.89
N SER A 94 19.64 -24.73 2.17
CA SER A 94 20.21 -26.08 2.23
C SER A 94 20.81 -26.53 0.89
N SER A 95 20.29 -26.04 -0.24
CA SER A 95 20.85 -26.31 -1.57
C SER A 95 22.08 -25.48 -1.94
N ASN A 96 22.37 -24.40 -1.21
CA ASN A 96 23.44 -23.42 -1.53
C ASN A 96 24.59 -23.38 -0.51
N ILE A 97 24.62 -24.21 0.54
CA ILE A 97 25.62 -24.12 1.62
C ILE A 97 26.79 -25.11 1.40
N GLU A 98 27.86 -24.61 0.76
CA GLU A 98 29.14 -24.40 1.46
C GLU A 98 29.12 -22.95 1.97
N ILE A 99 28.64 -22.70 3.19
CA ILE A 99 28.80 -21.39 3.85
C ILE A 99 29.64 -21.61 5.10
N SER A 100 30.91 -21.25 4.97
CA SER A 100 31.86 -21.09 6.06
C SER A 100 31.39 -19.98 7.01
N GLY A 101 30.86 -20.40 8.16
CA GLY A 101 31.14 -19.79 9.46
C GLY A 101 30.78 -18.32 9.69
N ASN A 102 29.61 -17.83 9.27
CA ASN A 102 29.04 -16.61 9.82
C ASN A 102 27.60 -16.88 10.30
N GLU A 103 27.37 -16.72 11.61
CA GLU A 103 26.02 -16.65 12.18
C GLU A 103 25.33 -15.39 11.65
N ILE A 104 24.60 -15.54 10.53
CA ILE A 104 23.81 -14.46 9.93
C ILE A 104 22.51 -14.34 10.74
N GLN A 105 22.56 -13.52 11.79
CA GLN A 105 21.39 -13.04 12.51
C GLN A 105 20.54 -12.15 11.58
N GLY A 106 19.42 -12.71 11.09
CA GLY A 106 18.34 -11.96 10.43
C GLY A 106 17.74 -12.68 9.21
N GLN A 107 16.47 -13.10 9.30
CA GLN A 107 15.72 -13.69 8.18
C GLN A 107 15.69 -12.78 6.93
N ASP A 108 15.72 -11.45 7.11
CA ASP A 108 15.75 -10.47 6.02
C ASP A 108 17.01 -10.60 5.15
N ASN A 109 18.16 -10.90 5.77
CA ASN A 109 19.41 -11.13 5.07
C ASN A 109 19.39 -12.47 4.34
N GLN A 110 18.73 -13.49 4.90
CA GLN A 110 18.62 -14.81 4.27
C GLN A 110 17.84 -14.75 2.95
N ILE A 111 16.71 -14.03 2.91
CA ILE A 111 15.89 -13.88 1.68
C ILE A 111 16.70 -13.17 0.59
N GLN A 112 17.43 -12.10 0.94
CA GLN A 112 18.29 -11.38 0.00
C GLN A 112 19.41 -12.26 -0.54
N VAL A 113 20.09 -13.02 0.32
CA VAL A 113 21.17 -13.94 -0.09
C VAL A 113 20.64 -14.98 -1.08
N ILE A 114 19.48 -15.58 -0.83
CA ILE A 114 18.88 -16.58 -1.73
C ILE A 114 18.63 -16.01 -3.13
N LEU A 115 18.20 -14.75 -3.21
CA LEU A 115 17.83 -14.09 -4.46
C LEU A 115 19.00 -13.42 -5.20
N ASN A 116 20.15 -13.21 -4.54
CA ASN A 116 21.33 -12.57 -5.13
C ASN A 116 22.43 -13.55 -5.57
N VAL A 117 22.33 -14.85 -5.25
CA VAL A 117 23.43 -15.82 -5.43
C VAL A 117 23.43 -16.53 -6.79
N ALA A 118 22.48 -16.27 -7.69
CA ALA A 118 22.34 -17.05 -8.93
C ALA A 118 22.12 -16.22 -10.21
N ASP A 119 22.37 -16.85 -11.36
CA ASP A 119 21.99 -16.37 -12.70
C ASP A 119 20.49 -15.97 -12.73
N ASP A 120 20.13 -15.01 -13.58
CA ASP A 120 18.83 -14.34 -13.61
C ASP A 120 17.66 -15.35 -13.66
N ASN A 121 17.82 -16.44 -14.40
CA ASN A 121 16.81 -17.51 -14.51
C ASN A 121 16.56 -18.24 -13.19
N ILE A 122 17.62 -18.55 -12.42
CA ILE A 122 17.49 -19.25 -11.14
C ILE A 122 16.89 -18.31 -10.09
N SER A 123 17.30 -17.05 -10.10
CA SER A 123 16.75 -16.02 -9.22
C SER A 123 15.26 -15.80 -9.45
N ASN A 124 14.81 -15.79 -10.71
CA ASN A 124 13.38 -15.74 -11.06
C ASN A 124 12.60 -16.98 -10.60
N MET A 125 13.15 -18.19 -10.80
CA MET A 125 12.52 -19.43 -10.32
C MET A 125 12.39 -19.47 -8.78
N ARG A 126 13.41 -18.97 -8.05
CA ARG A 126 13.37 -18.85 -6.59
C ARG A 126 12.31 -17.83 -6.16
N LEU A 127 12.26 -16.68 -6.82
CA LEU A 127 11.28 -15.64 -6.53
C LEU A 127 9.84 -16.14 -6.76
N LEU A 128 9.61 -16.90 -7.83
CA LEU A 128 8.33 -17.56 -8.11
C LEU A 128 7.94 -18.52 -6.96
N ALA A 129 8.82 -19.44 -6.58
CA ALA A 129 8.55 -20.40 -5.50
C ALA A 129 8.29 -19.70 -4.15
N LEU A 130 9.05 -18.65 -3.84
CA LEU A 130 8.83 -17.84 -2.64
C LEU A 130 7.49 -17.10 -2.68
N ARG A 131 7.12 -16.52 -3.84
CA ARG A 131 5.83 -15.86 -4.05
C ARG A 131 4.67 -16.84 -3.84
N GLU A 132 4.70 -18.01 -4.47
CA GLU A 132 3.65 -19.02 -4.32
C GLU A 132 3.52 -19.49 -2.87
N ALA A 133 4.64 -19.78 -2.20
CA ALA A 133 4.63 -20.18 -0.80
C ALA A 133 4.06 -19.09 0.11
N PHE A 134 4.44 -17.83 -0.14
CA PHE A 134 3.95 -16.66 0.57
C PHE A 134 2.43 -16.49 0.43
N PHE A 135 1.90 -16.56 -0.78
CA PHE A 135 0.46 -16.40 -1.01
C PHE A 135 -0.35 -17.59 -0.49
N ARG A 136 0.19 -18.81 -0.51
CA ARG A 136 -0.45 -19.97 0.15
C ARG A 136 -0.57 -19.78 1.66
N ASP A 137 0.42 -19.16 2.29
CA ASP A 137 0.36 -18.83 3.71
C ASP A 137 -0.66 -17.70 3.97
N LEU A 138 -0.68 -16.64 3.14
CA LEU A 138 -1.70 -15.59 3.23
C LEU A 138 -3.12 -16.14 3.05
N ALA A 139 -3.32 -17.05 2.09
CA ALA A 139 -4.61 -17.70 1.83
C ALA A 139 -5.09 -18.57 3.00
N ALA A 140 -4.16 -19.11 3.79
CA ALA A 140 -4.46 -19.95 4.94
C ALA A 140 -4.78 -19.17 6.23
N LEU A 141 -4.59 -17.84 6.24
CA LEU A 141 -4.89 -17.01 7.40
C LEU A 141 -6.39 -17.01 7.72
N PRO A 142 -6.78 -17.02 9.01
CA PRO A 142 -8.19 -17.02 9.41
C PRO A 142 -8.89 -15.67 9.21
N HIS A 143 -8.16 -14.65 8.77
CA HIS A 143 -8.63 -13.30 8.54
C HIS A 143 -8.22 -12.83 7.14
N SER A 144 -8.97 -11.89 6.58
CA SER A 144 -8.55 -11.24 5.33
C SER A 144 -7.34 -10.34 5.57
N VAL A 145 -6.59 -10.09 4.51
CA VAL A 145 -5.37 -9.29 4.54
C VAL A 145 -5.48 -8.14 3.55
N LEU A 146 -5.16 -6.93 4.01
CA LEU A 146 -5.00 -5.75 3.18
C LEU A 146 -3.52 -5.38 3.08
N LEU A 147 -2.96 -5.42 1.88
CA LEU A 147 -1.60 -5.00 1.60
C LEU A 147 -1.61 -3.55 1.08
N ILE A 148 -0.99 -2.63 1.80
CA ILE A 148 -0.88 -1.22 1.39
C ILE A 148 0.54 -1.00 0.88
N LEU A 149 0.67 -0.78 -0.42
CA LEU A 149 1.94 -0.50 -1.11
C LEU A 149 2.00 0.99 -1.44
N ASP A 150 2.65 1.79 -0.60
CA ASP A 150 2.77 3.25 -0.79
C ASP A 150 4.08 3.62 -1.49
N THR A 151 4.10 4.81 -2.07
CA THR A 151 5.23 5.38 -2.81
C THR A 151 5.67 4.52 -3.99
N PHE A 152 4.74 3.91 -4.74
CA PHE A 152 5.06 3.04 -5.88
C PHE A 152 6.01 3.68 -6.90
N ASN A 153 5.90 5.00 -7.10
CA ASN A 153 6.77 5.72 -8.01
C ASN A 153 8.27 5.63 -7.66
N ALA A 154 8.61 5.39 -6.38
CA ALA A 154 9.98 5.25 -5.89
C ALA A 154 10.51 3.81 -5.90
N ALA A 155 9.68 2.82 -6.25
CA ALA A 155 10.13 1.43 -6.38
C ALA A 155 11.17 1.31 -7.51
N PRO A 156 12.29 0.57 -7.28
CA PRO A 156 13.20 0.20 -8.35
C PRO A 156 12.47 -0.54 -9.48
N ALA A 157 12.93 -0.39 -10.73
CA ALA A 157 12.23 -0.97 -11.89
C ALA A 157 11.95 -2.48 -11.79
N PRO A 158 12.88 -3.34 -11.32
CA PRO A 158 12.59 -4.76 -11.13
C PRO A 158 11.45 -5.01 -10.13
N LEU A 159 11.45 -4.27 -9.02
CA LEU A 159 10.39 -4.37 -8.01
C LEU A 159 9.04 -3.86 -8.55
N ALA A 160 9.04 -2.73 -9.26
CA ALA A 160 7.85 -2.17 -9.86
C ALA A 160 7.22 -3.13 -10.89
N ASN A 161 8.04 -3.79 -11.70
CA ASN A 161 7.60 -4.79 -12.67
C ASN A 161 7.05 -6.05 -11.98
N TRP A 162 7.74 -6.56 -10.96
CA TRP A 162 7.28 -7.70 -10.18
C TRP A 162 5.97 -7.42 -9.45
N ILE A 163 5.82 -6.24 -8.84
CA ILE A 163 4.56 -5.79 -8.23
C ILE A 163 3.47 -5.72 -9.30
N GLY A 164 3.72 -5.03 -10.41
CA GLY A 164 2.72 -4.76 -11.44
C GLY A 164 2.28 -5.96 -12.28
N GLY A 165 3.07 -7.03 -12.30
CA GLY A 165 2.72 -8.30 -12.96
C GLY A 165 2.33 -9.35 -11.93
N GLU A 166 3.26 -10.26 -11.71
CA GLU A 166 3.12 -11.48 -10.91
C GLU A 166 2.50 -11.28 -9.52
N PHE A 167 2.95 -10.28 -8.76
CA PHE A 167 2.46 -10.11 -7.39
C PHE A 167 0.98 -9.70 -7.36
N LEU A 168 0.57 -8.76 -8.21
CA LEU A 168 -0.83 -8.33 -8.28
C LEU A 168 -1.72 -9.37 -8.97
N ALA A 169 -1.18 -10.18 -9.89
CA ALA A 169 -1.89 -11.34 -10.42
C ALA A 169 -2.26 -12.33 -9.29
N GLU A 170 -1.32 -12.67 -8.41
CA GLU A 170 -1.61 -13.53 -7.24
C GLU A 170 -2.60 -12.91 -6.26
N VAL A 171 -2.59 -11.58 -6.08
CA VAL A 171 -3.62 -10.88 -5.29
C VAL A 171 -5.00 -11.06 -5.91
N ALA A 172 -5.12 -10.95 -7.23
CA ALA A 172 -6.39 -11.15 -7.92
C ALA A 172 -6.92 -12.59 -7.75
N ASP A 173 -6.03 -13.58 -7.68
CA ASP A 173 -6.35 -15.00 -7.54
C ASP A 173 -6.51 -15.48 -6.08
N THR A 174 -6.22 -14.62 -5.09
CA THR A 174 -6.29 -14.97 -3.66
C THR A 174 -7.45 -14.23 -2.97
N PRO A 175 -8.64 -14.86 -2.80
CA PRO A 175 -9.87 -14.13 -2.46
C PRO A 175 -9.88 -13.39 -1.12
N ASN A 176 -9.06 -13.80 -0.15
CA ASN A 176 -8.95 -13.16 1.17
C ASN A 176 -7.83 -12.11 1.23
N VAL A 177 -7.12 -11.85 0.13
CA VAL A 177 -6.05 -10.85 0.03
C VAL A 177 -6.51 -9.69 -0.85
N PHE A 178 -6.27 -8.47 -0.37
CA PHE A 178 -6.53 -7.23 -1.06
C PHE A 178 -5.25 -6.43 -1.16
N ALA A 179 -5.10 -5.63 -2.21
CA ALA A 179 -3.99 -4.70 -2.35
C ALA A 179 -4.50 -3.28 -2.62
N VAL A 180 -3.86 -2.30 -1.98
CA VAL A 180 -3.95 -0.88 -2.35
C VAL A 180 -2.56 -0.45 -2.79
N VAL A 181 -2.42 0.02 -4.02
CA VAL A 181 -1.15 0.52 -4.56
C VAL A 181 -1.26 2.02 -4.82
N ALA A 182 -0.46 2.81 -4.12
CA ALA A 182 -0.52 4.26 -4.19
C ALA A 182 0.80 4.86 -4.69
N GLY A 183 0.70 5.89 -5.52
CA GLY A 183 1.88 6.58 -6.04
C GLY A 183 1.54 7.77 -6.95
N GLN A 184 2.58 8.46 -7.40
CA GLN A 184 2.44 9.43 -8.50
C GLN A 184 2.27 8.76 -9.86
N ARG A 185 2.72 7.52 -9.97
CA ARG A 185 2.40 6.55 -11.00
C ARG A 185 1.98 5.27 -10.29
N VAL A 186 1.20 4.44 -10.95
CA VAL A 186 0.76 3.13 -10.46
C VAL A 186 1.03 2.07 -11.55
N PRO A 187 1.01 0.76 -11.20
CA PRO A 187 1.06 -0.29 -12.21
C PRO A 187 -0.02 -0.12 -13.27
N LYS A 188 0.32 -0.44 -14.53
CA LYS A 188 -0.70 -0.54 -15.59
C LYS A 188 -1.37 -1.91 -15.51
N PRO A 189 -2.71 -1.99 -15.57
CA PRO A 189 -3.43 -3.26 -15.65
C PRO A 189 -2.93 -4.14 -16.80
N ASN A 190 -2.76 -5.43 -16.54
CA ASN A 190 -2.39 -6.45 -17.51
C ASN A 190 -3.51 -7.50 -17.67
N GLY A 191 -3.35 -8.45 -18.60
CA GLY A 191 -4.38 -9.46 -18.87
C GLY A 191 -4.78 -10.34 -17.68
N GLU A 192 -3.92 -10.48 -16.67
CA GLU A 192 -4.12 -11.36 -15.51
C GLU A 192 -5.05 -10.74 -14.47
N TRP A 193 -4.94 -9.43 -14.24
CA TRP A 193 -5.69 -8.76 -13.16
C TRP A 193 -6.53 -7.54 -13.60
N ILE A 194 -6.60 -7.22 -14.90
CA ILE A 194 -7.36 -6.07 -15.41
C ILE A 194 -8.85 -6.05 -15.00
N ARG A 195 -9.45 -7.22 -14.74
CA ARG A 195 -10.86 -7.32 -14.30
C ARG A 195 -11.05 -7.21 -12.79
N CYS A 196 -9.96 -7.21 -12.03
CA CYS A 196 -9.96 -7.30 -10.57
C CYS A 196 -9.44 -6.01 -9.92
N HIS A 197 -9.41 -4.90 -10.66
CA HIS A 197 -8.89 -3.62 -10.16
C HIS A 197 -9.90 -2.49 -10.24
N TYR A 198 -9.74 -1.55 -9.31
CA TYR A 198 -10.32 -0.22 -9.36
C TYR A 198 -9.19 0.80 -9.45
N HIS A 199 -9.26 1.73 -10.39
CA HIS A 199 -8.28 2.82 -10.53
C HIS A 199 -8.94 4.15 -10.18
N CYS A 200 -8.27 4.90 -9.30
CA CYS A 200 -8.68 6.22 -8.86
C CYS A 200 -7.54 7.21 -9.10
N TYR A 201 -7.86 8.32 -9.76
CA TYR A 201 -6.98 9.47 -9.87
C TYR A 201 -7.42 10.55 -8.89
N LEU A 202 -6.57 10.92 -7.93
CA LEU A 202 -6.85 12.03 -7.01
C LEU A 202 -6.28 13.33 -7.57
N ASP A 203 -7.14 14.32 -7.70
CA ASP A 203 -6.78 15.68 -8.09
C ASP A 203 -7.04 16.67 -6.94
N ASN A 204 -6.70 17.92 -7.19
CA ASN A 204 -7.06 19.08 -6.39
C ASN A 204 -8.58 19.14 -6.16
N ILE A 205 -8.97 19.53 -4.96
CA ILE A 205 -10.38 19.67 -4.58
C ILE A 205 -10.74 21.14 -4.67
N LEU A 206 -11.48 21.51 -5.71
CA LEU A 206 -11.96 22.88 -5.94
C LEU A 206 -13.34 23.15 -5.31
N GLU A 207 -13.98 22.11 -4.79
CA GLU A 207 -15.31 22.21 -4.18
C GLU A 207 -15.24 22.89 -2.81
N VAL A 208 -15.83 24.08 -2.70
CA VAL A 208 -15.88 24.86 -1.46
C VAL A 208 -16.58 24.09 -0.34
N GLU A 209 -17.69 23.41 -0.65
CA GLU A 209 -18.45 22.64 0.33
C GLU A 209 -17.64 21.52 0.97
N ALA A 210 -16.78 20.87 0.19
CA ALA A 210 -15.95 19.79 0.70
C ALA A 210 -14.98 20.28 1.79
N TRP A 211 -14.33 21.42 1.53
CA TRP A 211 -13.38 22.02 2.46
C TRP A 211 -14.06 22.71 3.63
N TRP A 212 -15.23 23.31 3.41
CA TRP A 212 -16.00 23.92 4.48
C TRP A 212 -16.51 22.86 5.45
N ASN A 213 -17.08 21.76 4.95
CA ASN A 213 -17.47 20.62 5.78
C ASN A 213 -16.29 20.00 6.54
N TYR A 214 -15.12 19.92 5.90
CA TYR A 214 -13.88 19.54 6.57
C TYR A 214 -13.54 20.48 7.73
N ALA A 215 -13.54 21.79 7.49
CA ALA A 215 -13.21 22.80 8.49
C ALA A 215 -14.14 22.73 9.71
N GLN A 216 -15.46 22.62 9.46
CA GLN A 216 -16.46 22.46 10.51
C GLN A 216 -16.25 21.18 11.32
N THR A 217 -16.02 20.04 10.65
CA THR A 217 -15.77 18.76 11.33
C THR A 217 -14.46 18.77 12.14
N ALA A 218 -13.47 19.53 11.70
CA ALA A 218 -12.20 19.71 12.40
C ALA A 218 -12.29 20.76 13.53
N GLY A 219 -13.43 21.41 13.73
CA GLY A 219 -13.62 22.47 14.73
C GLY A 219 -12.79 23.72 14.42
N LEU A 220 -12.56 24.00 13.14
CA LEU A 220 -11.81 25.17 12.68
C LEU A 220 -12.77 26.37 12.51
N PRO A 221 -12.39 27.58 12.94
CA PRO A 221 -13.28 28.73 12.99
C PRO A 221 -13.42 29.45 11.64
N PHE A 222 -13.34 28.74 10.50
CA PHE A 222 -13.43 29.34 9.17
C PHE A 222 -14.86 29.35 8.66
N ASN A 223 -15.29 30.50 8.16
CA ASN A 223 -16.55 30.62 7.41
C ASN A 223 -16.37 30.16 5.96
N ARG A 224 -17.49 30.08 5.22
CA ARG A 224 -17.51 29.55 3.86
C ARG A 224 -16.73 30.41 2.85
N ASP A 225 -16.74 31.72 3.02
CA ASP A 225 -16.07 32.66 2.10
C ASP A 225 -14.55 32.61 2.29
N GLU A 226 -14.08 32.53 3.54
CA GLU A 226 -12.66 32.34 3.88
C GLU A 226 -12.12 31.04 3.28
N VAL A 227 -12.88 29.95 3.37
CA VAL A 227 -12.55 28.68 2.73
C VAL A 227 -12.48 28.85 1.21
N GLY A 228 -13.44 29.55 0.61
CA GLY A 228 -13.45 29.84 -0.83
C GLY A 228 -12.23 30.64 -1.30
N ILE A 229 -11.79 31.63 -0.50
CA ILE A 229 -10.57 32.40 -0.76
C ILE A 229 -9.34 31.50 -0.69
N ALA A 230 -9.21 30.68 0.36
CA ALA A 230 -8.09 29.76 0.53
C ALA A 230 -7.96 28.78 -0.65
N ILE A 231 -9.09 28.23 -1.12
CA ILE A 231 -9.11 27.33 -2.30
C ILE A 231 -8.59 28.03 -3.55
N ARG A 232 -8.96 29.30 -3.78
CA ARG A 232 -8.49 30.06 -4.96
C ARG A 232 -6.99 30.33 -4.89
N ILE A 233 -6.48 30.73 -3.72
CA ILE A 233 -5.06 31.02 -3.51
C ILE A 233 -4.22 29.74 -3.65
N LEU A 234 -4.65 28.66 -3.00
CA LEU A 234 -3.92 27.39 -2.91
C LEU A 234 -4.32 26.40 -4.01
N LYS A 235 -5.13 26.85 -4.97
CA LYS A 235 -5.58 26.09 -6.16
C LYS A 235 -6.20 24.73 -5.81
N GLY A 236 -6.90 24.63 -4.68
CA GLY A 236 -7.53 23.38 -4.24
C GLY A 236 -6.55 22.29 -3.78
N GLN A 237 -5.25 22.58 -3.64
CA GLN A 237 -4.27 21.55 -3.29
C GLN A 237 -4.44 21.09 -1.84
N PRO A 238 -4.76 19.80 -1.59
CA PRO A 238 -5.13 19.34 -0.26
C PRO A 238 -4.07 19.55 0.82
N SER A 239 -2.80 19.26 0.54
CA SER A 239 -1.72 19.43 1.53
C SER A 239 -1.55 20.89 1.95
N GLU A 240 -1.65 21.82 1.02
CA GLU A 240 -1.42 23.23 1.29
C GLU A 240 -2.62 23.85 2.02
N ILE A 241 -3.85 23.47 1.63
CA ILE A 241 -5.06 23.92 2.34
C ILE A 241 -5.07 23.43 3.79
N VAL A 242 -4.78 22.15 4.04
CA VAL A 242 -4.72 21.62 5.40
C VAL A 242 -3.65 22.33 6.22
N LYS A 243 -2.44 22.52 5.67
CA LYS A 243 -1.36 23.27 6.36
C LYS A 243 -1.78 24.69 6.69
N ALA A 244 -2.40 25.41 5.75
CA ALA A 244 -2.86 26.78 5.96
C ALA A 244 -3.91 26.85 7.07
N PHE A 245 -4.91 25.96 7.04
CA PHE A 245 -5.93 25.88 8.07
C PHE A 245 -5.36 25.56 9.45
N GLU A 246 -4.40 24.63 9.54
CA GLU A 246 -3.74 24.27 10.80
C GLU A 246 -2.79 25.37 11.32
N ALA A 247 -2.17 26.16 10.44
CA ALA A 247 -1.38 27.33 10.83
C ALA A 247 -2.27 28.43 11.41
N LEU A 248 -3.29 28.85 10.67
CA LEU A 248 -4.22 29.90 11.08
C LEU A 248 -4.99 29.54 12.37
N ALA A 249 -5.37 28.27 12.54
CA ALA A 249 -6.05 27.83 13.76
C ALA A 249 -5.14 27.79 15.01
N ARG A 250 -3.81 27.71 14.83
CA ARG A 250 -2.85 27.86 15.94
C ARG A 250 -2.72 29.32 16.35
N GLU A 251 -2.63 30.23 15.39
CA GLU A 251 -2.55 31.68 15.63
C GLU A 251 -3.83 32.24 16.29
N ALA A 252 -5.01 31.73 15.91
CA ALA A 252 -6.26 32.14 16.55
C ALA A 252 -6.42 31.67 18.01
N ARG A 253 -5.53 30.79 18.50
CA ARG A 253 -5.53 30.26 19.88
C ARG A 253 -4.40 30.83 20.75
N SER A 254 -3.47 31.58 20.16
CA SER A 254 -2.39 32.29 20.86
C SER A 254 -2.81 33.72 21.16
#